data_AF-A0A6J8DCR5-F1
#
_entry.id   AF-A0A6J8DCR5-F1
#
_cell.length_a   1.000
_cell.length_b   1.000
_cell.length_c   1.000
_cell.angle_alpha   90.00
_cell.angle_beta   90.00
_cell.angle_gamma   90.00
#
_symmetry.space_group_name_H-M   'P 1'
#
loop_
_entity.id
_entity.type
_entity.pdbx_description
1 polymer ?
#
loop_
_entity_poly.entity_id
_entity_poly.type
_entity_poly.pdbx_seq_one_letter_code
_entity_poly.pdbx_strand_id
1 'polypeptide(L)'
;MTTYEQTHQIIIGGDFNEEIFGSNSSMRQKYIVTFMYEHRLCTKEVGKTFISANGSDCTAIDYILFQETFKESIINISKCEFTANISDHYPLLLSLDFEITKSSNKKTEFKPKVKVKWDKADLSKYTKIINEGLLTSLQDMKTKDDIEKGFYDITAVITKATKVIAQKPKVRKNKPKLQVMSDEILKAIRNKKTAFYYWKVNGRPTDCLDPFLFEKKNYNTGIEKAM
;
A
#
# COMPACT_ATOMS: atom_id res chain seq x y z
N MET A 1 -22.56 6.07 -25.00
CA MET A 1 -21.80 5.71 -23.79
C MET A 1 -20.48 5.12 -24.24
N THR A 2 -19.37 5.83 -24.07
CA THR A 2 -18.04 5.26 -24.31
C THR A 2 -17.67 4.39 -23.13
N THR A 3 -17.84 3.08 -23.27
CA THR A 3 -17.26 2.08 -22.38
C THR A 3 -15.74 2.25 -22.44
N TYR A 4 -15.13 2.68 -21.34
CA TYR A 4 -13.68 2.58 -21.19
C TYR A 4 -13.34 1.09 -21.27
N GLU A 5 -12.74 0.67 -22.38
CA GLU A 5 -12.21 -0.68 -22.49
C GLU A 5 -11.10 -0.84 -21.45
N GLN A 6 -11.21 -1.91 -20.67
CA GLN A 6 -10.23 -2.19 -19.63
C GLN A 6 -8.91 -2.61 -20.29
N THR A 7 -7.97 -1.67 -20.37
CA THR A 7 -6.69 -1.83 -21.07
C THR A 7 -5.59 -2.46 -20.22
N HIS A 8 -5.85 -2.72 -18.94
CA HIS A 8 -4.83 -3.14 -17.98
C HIS A 8 -5.27 -4.39 -17.22
N GLN A 9 -4.30 -5.28 -17.00
CA GLN A 9 -4.40 -6.36 -16.02
C GLN A 9 -4.05 -5.82 -14.63
N ILE A 10 -4.88 -6.14 -13.63
CA ILE A 10 -4.73 -5.63 -12.27
C ILE A 10 -4.32 -6.75 -11.32
N ILE A 11 -3.26 -6.48 -10.54
CA ILE A 11 -2.85 -7.27 -9.38
C ILE A 11 -2.81 -6.33 -8.17
N ILE A 12 -3.38 -6.76 -7.05
CA ILE A 12 -3.41 -6.03 -5.78
C ILE A 12 -2.79 -6.91 -4.72
N GLY A 13 -1.68 -6.48 -4.12
CA GLY A 13 -1.03 -7.19 -3.02
C GLY A 13 -0.97 -6.33 -1.76
N GLY A 14 -1.18 -6.94 -0.58
CA GLY A 14 -0.98 -6.25 0.69
C GLY A 14 -1.61 -6.95 1.89
N ASP A 15 -1.57 -6.25 3.02
CA ASP A 15 -2.23 -6.61 4.27
C ASP A 15 -3.67 -6.10 4.28
N PHE A 16 -4.64 -7.02 4.24
CA PHE A 16 -6.07 -6.73 4.25
C PHE A 16 -6.65 -6.65 5.66
N ASN A 17 -5.88 -7.02 6.69
CA ASN A 17 -6.30 -7.06 8.09
C ASN A 17 -7.63 -7.81 8.30
N GLU A 18 -7.87 -8.86 7.51
CA GLU A 18 -9.08 -9.67 7.54
C GLU A 18 -8.85 -11.02 6.84
N GLU A 19 -9.48 -12.09 7.35
CA GLU A 19 -9.38 -13.42 6.73
C GLU A 19 -10.51 -13.59 5.68
N ILE A 20 -10.15 -13.72 4.40
CA ILE A 20 -11.11 -13.87 3.30
C ILE A 20 -11.82 -15.23 3.35
N PHE A 21 -11.09 -16.29 3.73
CA PHE A 21 -11.59 -17.67 3.77
C PHE A 21 -12.04 -18.12 5.17
N GLY A 22 -12.02 -17.22 6.16
CA GLY A 22 -12.40 -17.53 7.53
C GLY A 22 -13.88 -17.87 7.67
N SER A 23 -14.20 -18.76 8.62
CA SER A 23 -15.58 -19.17 8.93
C SER A 23 -16.44 -18.06 9.54
N ASN A 24 -15.82 -17.01 10.07
CA ASN A 24 -16.51 -15.90 10.73
C ASN A 24 -16.76 -14.76 9.75
N SER A 25 -18.03 -14.42 9.52
CA SER A 25 -18.39 -13.33 8.59
C SER A 25 -18.39 -11.95 9.25
N SER A 26 -17.23 -11.30 9.28
CA SER A 26 -17.12 -9.90 9.67
C SER A 26 -17.71 -8.98 8.58
N MET A 27 -18.06 -7.74 8.93
CA MET A 27 -18.47 -6.74 7.93
C MET A 27 -17.33 -6.38 6.95
N ARG A 28 -16.08 -6.39 7.43
CA ARG A 28 -14.91 -6.13 6.59
C ARG A 28 -14.68 -7.25 5.59
N GLN A 29 -14.85 -8.51 6.01
CA GLN A 29 -14.78 -9.66 5.11
C GLN A 29 -15.82 -9.54 4.00
N LYS A 30 -17.06 -9.18 4.35
CA LYS A 30 -18.13 -8.96 3.36
C LYS A 30 -17.74 -7.88 2.35
N TYR A 31 -17.20 -6.74 2.77
CA TYR A 31 -16.75 -5.71 1.83
C TYR A 31 -15.64 -6.18 0.90
N ILE A 32 -14.66 -6.93 1.41
CA ILE A 32 -13.57 -7.46 0.57
C ILE A 32 -14.13 -8.48 -0.44
N VAL A 33 -14.98 -9.40 0.00
CA VAL A 33 -15.59 -10.41 -0.88
C VAL A 33 -16.49 -9.77 -1.94
N THR A 34 -17.31 -8.78 -1.56
CA THR A 34 -18.12 -8.01 -2.52
C THR A 34 -17.25 -7.28 -3.53
N PHE A 35 -16.19 -6.60 -3.08
CA PHE A 35 -15.22 -5.94 -3.96
C PHE A 35 -14.55 -6.93 -4.93
N MET A 36 -14.15 -8.11 -4.44
CA MET A 36 -13.59 -9.16 -5.29
C MET A 36 -14.58 -9.62 -6.36
N TYR A 37 -15.84 -9.83 -5.98
CA TYR A 37 -16.90 -10.23 -6.91
C TYR A 37 -17.18 -9.16 -7.97
N GLU A 38 -17.37 -7.91 -7.55
CA GLU A 38 -17.67 -6.78 -8.44
C GLU A 38 -16.57 -6.52 -9.48
N HIS A 39 -15.31 -6.74 -9.09
CA HIS A 39 -14.14 -6.50 -9.94
C HIS A 39 -13.54 -7.77 -10.56
N ARG A 40 -14.23 -8.91 -10.43
CA ARG A 40 -13.78 -10.22 -10.95
C ARG A 40 -12.33 -10.55 -10.53
N LEU A 41 -12.04 -10.30 -9.26
CA LEU A 41 -10.77 -10.61 -8.63
C LEU A 41 -10.86 -11.96 -7.92
N CYS A 42 -9.80 -12.74 -8.03
CA CYS A 42 -9.60 -13.97 -7.29
C CYS A 42 -8.25 -13.94 -6.56
N THR A 43 -8.06 -14.87 -5.65
CA THR A 43 -6.83 -15.04 -4.87
C THR A 43 -6.60 -16.53 -4.63
N LYS A 44 -5.41 -16.88 -4.15
CA LYS A 44 -5.06 -18.24 -3.75
C LYS A 44 -4.77 -18.25 -2.25
N GLU A 45 -5.32 -19.24 -1.55
CA GLU A 45 -4.99 -19.45 -0.15
C GLU A 45 -3.54 -19.95 0.00
N VAL A 46 -2.76 -19.26 0.83
CA VAL A 46 -1.33 -19.54 1.07
C VAL A 46 -1.02 -19.86 2.53
N GLY A 47 -2.08 -20.07 3.33
CA GLY A 47 -2.00 -20.29 4.77
C GLY A 47 -1.82 -19.00 5.57
N LYS A 48 -1.51 -19.16 6.86
CA LYS A 48 -1.34 -18.05 7.81
C LYS A 48 -0.12 -17.22 7.48
N THR A 49 -0.30 -15.90 7.41
CA THR A 49 0.73 -14.93 7.04
C THR A 49 1.13 -14.04 8.21
N PHE A 50 0.30 -13.92 9.24
CA PHE A 50 0.58 -13.15 10.44
C PHE A 50 1.04 -14.04 11.60
N ILE A 51 2.09 -13.59 12.29
CA ILE A 51 2.71 -14.23 13.44
C ILE A 51 2.31 -13.43 14.68
N SER A 52 1.66 -14.11 15.63
CA SER A 52 1.26 -13.43 16.87
C SER A 52 2.47 -13.12 17.75
N ALA A 53 2.29 -12.26 18.76
CA ALA A 53 3.38 -11.83 19.64
C ALA A 53 4.09 -12.97 20.38
N ASN A 54 3.48 -14.16 20.51
CA ASN A 54 4.13 -15.35 21.10
C ASN A 54 4.97 -16.17 20.09
N GLY A 55 5.06 -15.75 18.82
CA GLY A 55 5.76 -16.45 17.75
C GLY A 55 4.94 -17.52 17.02
N SER A 56 3.65 -17.69 17.33
CA SER A 56 2.77 -18.67 16.65
C SER A 56 2.06 -18.09 15.44
N ASP A 57 1.98 -18.87 14.36
CA ASP A 57 1.15 -18.58 13.18
C ASP A 57 -0.33 -18.40 13.57
N CYS A 58 -0.86 -17.22 13.25
CA CYS A 58 -2.16 -16.77 13.74
C CYS A 58 -3.22 -16.75 12.64
N THR A 59 -3.12 -15.82 11.69
CA THR A 59 -4.19 -15.52 10.71
C THR A 59 -3.63 -15.36 9.30
N ALA A 60 -4.47 -15.63 8.30
CA ALA A 60 -4.17 -15.35 6.90
C ALA A 60 -4.78 -13.99 6.52
N ILE A 61 -3.99 -12.92 6.54
CA ILE A 61 -4.49 -11.55 6.31
C ILE A 61 -3.76 -10.82 5.17
N ASP A 62 -2.67 -11.40 4.68
CA ASP A 62 -1.94 -10.89 3.52
C ASP A 62 -2.38 -11.68 2.29
N TYR A 63 -2.74 -10.97 1.22
CA TYR A 63 -3.24 -11.59 -0.01
C TYR A 63 -2.68 -10.93 -1.26
N ILE A 64 -2.69 -11.70 -2.35
CA ILE A 64 -2.47 -11.20 -3.70
C ILE A 64 -3.74 -11.48 -4.49
N LEU A 65 -4.53 -10.43 -4.72
CA LEU A 65 -5.71 -10.47 -5.58
C LEU A 65 -5.27 -10.23 -7.03
N PHE A 66 -5.82 -10.99 -7.96
CA PHE A 66 -5.56 -10.84 -9.38
C PHE A 66 -6.86 -11.01 -10.16
N GLN A 67 -6.94 -10.40 -11.34
CA GLN A 67 -8.11 -10.56 -12.20
C GLN A 67 -8.21 -11.99 -12.72
N GLU A 68 -9.42 -12.52 -12.78
CA GLU A 68 -9.67 -13.89 -13.26
C GLU A 68 -9.14 -14.13 -14.68
N THR A 69 -9.20 -13.11 -15.54
CA THR A 69 -8.63 -13.14 -16.89
C THR A 69 -7.12 -13.29 -16.93
N PHE A 70 -6.42 -12.99 -15.84
CA PHE A 70 -4.96 -13.09 -15.72
C PHE A 70 -4.51 -14.38 -15.03
N LYS A 71 -5.44 -15.27 -14.68
CA LYS A 71 -5.17 -16.49 -13.92
C LYS A 71 -4.12 -17.40 -14.58
N GLU A 72 -4.16 -17.51 -15.91
CA GLU A 72 -3.22 -18.36 -16.66
C GLU A 72 -1.78 -17.83 -16.63
N SER A 73 -1.60 -16.52 -16.46
CA SER A 73 -0.28 -15.90 -16.28
C SER A 73 0.26 -16.03 -14.86
N ILE A 74 -0.56 -16.47 -13.89
CA ILE A 74 -0.10 -16.72 -12.51
C ILE A 74 0.51 -18.12 -12.43
N ILE A 75 1.84 -18.20 -12.41
CA ILE A 75 2.56 -19.48 -12.24
C ILE A 75 2.37 -19.99 -10.81
N ASN A 76 2.62 -19.13 -9.82
CA ASN A 76 2.53 -19.53 -8.41
C ASN A 76 2.33 -18.32 -7.47
N ILE A 77 1.65 -18.58 -6.36
CA ILE A 77 1.59 -17.69 -5.19
C ILE A 77 1.94 -18.56 -3.98
N SER A 78 2.95 -18.16 -3.22
CA SER A 78 3.44 -18.94 -2.08
C SER A 78 3.88 -18.05 -0.91
N LYS A 79 3.78 -18.59 0.30
CA LYS A 79 4.32 -17.98 1.51
C LYS A 79 5.83 -18.24 1.60
N CYS A 80 6.63 -17.22 1.87
CA CYS A 80 8.06 -17.37 2.11
C CYS A 80 8.32 -17.72 3.58
N GLU A 81 8.69 -18.97 3.88
CA GLU A 81 8.88 -19.43 5.27
C GLU A 81 10.18 -18.95 5.93
N PHE A 82 11.18 -18.57 5.13
CA PHE A 82 12.45 -18.01 5.61
C PHE A 82 12.31 -16.52 5.89
N THR A 83 12.07 -16.19 7.15
CA THR A 83 12.21 -14.82 7.64
C THR A 83 13.26 -14.79 8.74
N ALA A 84 14.40 -14.14 8.47
CA ALA A 84 15.15 -13.51 9.56
C ALA A 84 14.13 -12.69 10.36
N ASN A 85 14.09 -12.76 11.70
CA ASN A 85 13.08 -12.14 12.58
C ASN A 85 12.94 -10.60 12.41
N ILE A 86 12.42 -10.15 11.27
CA ILE A 86 12.36 -8.74 10.83
C ILE A 86 10.93 -8.21 10.85
N SER A 87 9.93 -9.08 10.74
CA SER A 87 8.51 -8.73 10.71
C SER A 87 7.65 -9.86 11.30
N ASP A 88 6.52 -9.49 11.87
CA ASP A 88 5.36 -10.31 12.25
C ASP A 88 4.51 -10.77 11.07
N HIS A 89 4.92 -10.48 9.84
CA HIS A 89 4.29 -11.00 8.63
C HIS A 89 5.26 -11.82 7.79
N TYR A 90 4.78 -12.92 7.25
CA TYR A 90 5.47 -13.67 6.20
C TYR A 90 5.32 -12.97 4.86
N PRO A 91 6.41 -12.77 4.11
CA PRO A 91 6.33 -12.29 2.74
C PRO A 91 5.58 -13.28 1.85
N LEU A 92 4.88 -12.76 0.84
CA LEU A 92 4.28 -13.55 -0.22
C LEU A 92 5.09 -13.39 -1.50
N LEU A 93 5.37 -14.51 -2.15
CA LEU A 93 6.02 -14.59 -3.45
C LEU A 93 4.99 -14.84 -4.54
N LEU A 94 4.95 -13.94 -5.51
CA LEU A 94 4.18 -14.07 -6.75
C LEU A 94 5.13 -14.36 -7.91
N SER A 95 4.86 -15.45 -8.64
CA SER A 95 5.55 -15.80 -9.89
C SER A 95 4.58 -15.64 -11.05
N LEU A 96 5.01 -14.88 -12.06
CA LEU A 96 4.20 -14.53 -13.24
C LEU A 96 4.91 -15.01 -14.51
N ASP A 97 4.14 -15.49 -15.46
CA ASP A 97 4.56 -15.62 -16.85
C ASP A 97 4.07 -14.39 -17.62
N PHE A 98 4.98 -13.66 -18.25
CA PHE A 98 4.62 -12.51 -19.07
C PHE A 98 5.64 -12.25 -20.17
N GLU A 99 5.12 -11.90 -21.35
CA GLU A 99 5.97 -11.45 -22.44
C GLU A 99 6.33 -9.97 -22.24
N ILE A 100 7.63 -9.69 -22.09
CA ILE A 100 8.13 -8.33 -22.16
C ILE A 100 8.09 -7.91 -23.63
N THR A 101 7.02 -7.22 -24.04
CA THR A 101 7.04 -6.48 -25.30
C THR A 101 8.08 -5.38 -25.15
N LYS A 102 9.25 -5.56 -25.76
CA LYS A 102 10.28 -4.51 -25.87
C LYS A 102 9.72 -3.38 -26.72
N SER A 103 8.96 -2.47 -26.11
CA SER A 103 8.57 -1.24 -26.79
C SER A 103 9.84 -0.40 -26.99
N SER A 104 10.20 -0.15 -28.25
CA SER A 104 11.34 0.66 -28.67
C SER A 104 11.11 2.17 -28.45
N ASN A 105 10.19 2.54 -27.56
CA ASN A 105 9.93 3.94 -27.27
C ASN A 105 10.83 4.36 -26.11
N LYS A 106 11.85 5.17 -26.45
CA LYS A 106 12.59 6.01 -25.52
C LYS A 106 11.59 6.60 -24.52
N LYS A 107 11.55 6.06 -23.31
CA LYS A 107 10.88 6.71 -22.18
C LYS A 107 11.67 7.98 -21.92
N THR A 108 11.26 9.09 -22.52
CA THR A 108 11.49 10.40 -21.94
C THR A 108 10.93 10.30 -20.53
N GLU A 109 11.80 10.28 -19.53
CA GLU A 109 11.42 10.34 -18.12
C GLU A 109 10.54 11.59 -17.94
N PHE A 110 9.22 11.41 -18.00
CA PHE A 110 8.29 12.45 -17.59
C PHE A 110 8.36 12.46 -16.06
N LYS A 111 9.36 13.14 -15.51
CA LYS A 111 9.42 13.43 -14.08
C LYS A 111 8.23 14.34 -13.80
N PRO A 112 7.21 13.91 -13.01
CA PRO A 112 6.17 14.84 -12.58
C PRO A 112 6.85 15.94 -11.75
N LYS A 113 7.02 17.11 -12.37
CA LYS A 113 7.52 18.31 -11.69
C LYS A 113 6.40 18.79 -10.74
N VAL A 114 6.74 18.81 -9.45
CA VAL A 114 5.97 19.36 -8.32
C VAL A 114 4.89 18.41 -7.74
N LYS A 115 5.24 17.72 -6.64
CA LYS A 115 4.25 17.05 -5.77
C LYS A 115 3.50 18.12 -4.96
N VAL A 116 2.22 18.30 -5.24
CA VAL A 116 1.35 19.22 -4.49
C VAL A 116 0.93 18.57 -3.18
N LYS A 117 1.13 19.30 -2.07
CA LYS A 117 0.58 18.93 -0.76
C LYS A 117 -0.85 19.44 -0.65
N TRP A 118 -1.79 18.70 -1.24
CA TRP A 118 -3.21 19.09 -1.32
C TRP A 118 -3.85 19.34 0.06
N ASP A 119 -3.34 18.69 1.11
CA ASP A 119 -3.73 18.88 2.51
C ASP A 119 -3.42 20.30 3.04
N LYS A 120 -2.44 20.98 2.44
CA LYS A 120 -1.99 22.33 2.82
C LYS A 120 -2.31 23.39 1.78
N ALA A 121 -2.83 22.98 0.63
CA ALA A 121 -3.15 23.83 -0.50
C ALA A 121 -4.34 24.75 -0.18
N ASP A 122 -4.23 26.03 -0.56
CA ASP A 122 -5.39 26.92 -0.65
C ASP A 122 -6.24 26.56 -1.88
N LEU A 123 -7.22 25.68 -1.66
CA LEU A 123 -8.14 25.21 -2.69
C LEU A 123 -8.94 26.35 -3.35
N SER A 124 -9.33 27.38 -2.58
CA SER A 124 -10.12 28.49 -3.13
C SER A 124 -9.30 29.29 -4.13
N LYS A 125 -8.05 29.60 -3.78
CA LYS A 125 -7.11 30.27 -4.68
C LYS A 125 -6.78 29.42 -5.91
N TYR A 126 -6.58 28.12 -5.74
CA TYR A 126 -6.35 27.20 -6.86
C TYR A 126 -7.53 27.20 -7.83
N THR A 127 -8.75 26.98 -7.34
CA THR A 127 -9.96 26.97 -8.14
C THR A 127 -10.17 28.30 -8.87
N LYS A 128 -9.87 29.43 -8.23
CA LYS A 128 -9.92 30.74 -8.87
C LYS A 128 -8.98 30.83 -10.09
N ILE A 129 -7.70 30.45 -9.93
CA ILE A 129 -6.71 30.51 -11.02
C ILE A 129 -7.08 29.56 -12.17
N ILE A 130 -7.58 28.36 -11.85
CA ILE A 130 -8.06 27.41 -12.86
C ILE A 130 -9.25 27.98 -13.61
N ASN A 131 -10.27 28.49 -12.92
CA ASN A 131 -11.46 29.02 -13.56
C ASN A 131 -11.16 30.24 -14.44
N GLU A 132 -10.32 31.16 -13.97
CA GLU A 132 -9.85 32.30 -14.78
C GLU A 132 -9.10 31.82 -16.03
N GLY A 133 -8.15 30.88 -15.87
CA GLY A 133 -7.39 30.35 -17.00
C GLY A 133 -8.22 29.53 -17.99
N LEU A 134 -9.20 28.77 -17.52
CA LEU A 134 -10.14 28.02 -18.37
C LEU A 134 -11.04 28.95 -19.17
N LEU A 135 -11.60 29.99 -18.54
CA LEU A 135 -12.44 30.97 -19.23
C LEU A 135 -11.68 31.70 -20.34
N THR A 136 -10.40 32.02 -20.11
CA THR A 136 -9.54 32.62 -21.16
C THR A 136 -9.16 31.61 -22.25
N SER A 137 -8.86 30.36 -21.89
CA SER A 137 -8.42 29.35 -22.87
C SER A 137 -9.55 28.89 -23.78
N LEU A 138 -10.78 28.84 -23.27
CA LEU A 138 -11.96 28.36 -24.00
C LEU A 138 -12.61 29.41 -24.91
N GLN A 139 -12.14 30.67 -24.89
CA GLN A 139 -12.88 31.77 -25.51
C GLN A 139 -12.88 31.80 -27.04
N ASP A 140 -12.04 31.01 -27.74
CA ASP A 140 -12.00 31.02 -29.22
C ASP A 140 -11.57 29.67 -29.84
N MET A 141 -12.13 28.54 -29.38
CA MET A 141 -11.86 27.24 -30.01
C MET A 141 -12.87 26.93 -31.12
N LYS A 142 -12.48 27.07 -32.39
CA LYS A 142 -13.36 26.83 -33.56
C LYS A 142 -12.90 25.70 -34.47
N THR A 143 -11.62 25.35 -34.45
CA THR A 143 -11.03 24.31 -35.29
C THR A 143 -10.40 23.18 -34.47
N LYS A 144 -10.06 22.07 -35.13
CA LYS A 144 -9.41 20.92 -34.49
C LYS A 144 -8.03 21.28 -33.92
N ASP A 145 -7.28 22.15 -34.59
CA ASP A 145 -5.96 22.61 -34.13
C ASP A 145 -6.08 23.55 -32.92
N ASP A 146 -7.18 24.32 -32.83
CA ASP A 146 -7.49 25.14 -31.66
C ASP A 146 -7.82 24.29 -30.42
N ILE A 147 -8.41 23.10 -30.62
CA ILE A 147 -8.70 22.15 -29.53
C ILE A 147 -7.40 21.56 -28.97
N GLU A 148 -6.47 21.17 -29.83
CA GLU A 148 -5.18 20.62 -29.38
C GLU A 148 -4.35 21.70 -28.66
N LYS A 149 -4.28 22.90 -29.22
CA LYS A 149 -3.68 24.07 -28.56
C LYS A 149 -4.36 24.38 -27.23
N GLY A 150 -5.69 24.32 -27.20
CA GLY A 150 -6.49 24.45 -26.00
C GLY A 150 -6.13 23.45 -24.91
N PHE A 151 -5.87 22.20 -25.26
CA PHE A 151 -5.43 21.18 -24.32
C PHE A 151 -4.06 21.49 -23.71
N TYR A 152 -3.12 21.99 -24.52
CA TYR A 152 -1.81 22.45 -24.03
C TYR A 152 -1.94 23.67 -23.11
N ASP A 153 -2.80 24.62 -23.45
CA ASP A 153 -3.04 25.83 -22.65
C ASP A 153 -3.69 25.49 -21.30
N ILE A 154 -4.66 24.56 -21.28
CA ILE A 154 -5.25 24.03 -20.04
C ILE A 154 -4.18 23.36 -19.18
N THR A 155 -3.30 22.55 -19.78
CA THR A 155 -2.22 21.87 -19.06
C THR A 155 -1.22 22.88 -18.47
N ALA A 156 -0.94 23.96 -19.19
CA ALA A 156 -0.11 25.06 -18.72
C ALA A 156 -0.78 25.84 -17.56
N VAL A 157 -2.09 26.10 -17.65
CA VAL A 157 -2.90 26.73 -16.59
C VAL A 157 -2.88 25.89 -15.33
N ILE A 158 -3.10 24.57 -15.43
CA ILE A 158 -3.04 23.64 -14.30
C ILE A 158 -1.64 23.67 -13.66
N THR A 159 -0.59 23.56 -14.48
CA THR A 159 0.79 23.57 -14.01
C THR A 159 1.15 24.89 -13.31
N LYS A 160 0.68 26.02 -13.84
CA LYS A 160 0.88 27.35 -13.24
C LYS A 160 0.11 27.49 -11.93
N ALA A 161 -1.16 27.09 -11.89
CA ALA A 161 -1.99 27.11 -10.70
C ALA A 161 -1.32 26.32 -9.58
N THR A 162 -0.87 25.10 -9.89
CA THR A 162 -0.13 24.20 -8.99
C THR A 162 1.13 24.84 -8.39
N LYS A 163 1.90 25.62 -9.16
CA LYS A 163 3.12 26.29 -8.68
C LYS A 163 2.85 27.47 -7.73
N VAL A 164 1.68 28.10 -7.84
CA VAL A 164 1.34 29.36 -7.15
C VAL A 164 0.44 29.14 -5.93
N ILE A 165 0.04 27.88 -5.66
CA ILE A 165 -0.77 27.56 -4.48
C ILE A 165 0.04 27.87 -3.22
N ALA A 166 -0.43 28.88 -2.48
CA ALA A 166 0.10 29.19 -1.16
C ALA A 166 -0.37 28.14 -0.14
N GLN A 167 0.44 27.90 0.88
CA GLN A 167 0.00 27.08 2.01
C GLN A 167 -1.09 27.84 2.77
N LYS A 168 -2.20 27.17 3.11
CA LYS A 168 -3.22 27.74 3.99
C LYS A 168 -2.57 28.21 5.30
N PRO A 169 -2.95 29.38 5.83
CA PRO A 169 -2.51 29.79 7.16
C PRO A 169 -2.86 28.69 8.17
N LYS A 170 -1.90 28.36 9.04
CA LYS A 170 -2.08 27.31 10.05
C LYS A 170 -3.18 27.71 11.04
N VAL A 171 -4.40 27.25 10.78
CA VAL A 171 -5.47 27.30 11.79
C VAL A 171 -5.10 26.29 12.87
N ARG A 172 -4.74 26.78 14.07
CA ARG A 172 -4.53 25.91 15.24
C ARG A 172 -5.88 25.31 15.62
N LYS A 173 -6.18 24.12 15.09
CA LYS A 173 -7.30 23.30 15.60
C LYS A 173 -6.90 22.80 16.99
N ASN A 174 -7.73 23.08 17.99
CA ASN A 174 -7.58 22.46 19.30
C ASN A 174 -7.60 20.94 19.11
N LYS A 175 -6.52 20.27 19.50
CA LYS A 175 -6.45 18.81 19.42
C LYS A 175 -7.58 18.24 20.28
N PRO A 176 -8.39 17.30 19.77
CA PRO A 176 -9.35 16.60 20.62
C PRO A 176 -8.60 15.98 21.80
N LYS A 177 -9.16 16.07 23.01
CA LYS A 177 -8.60 15.41 24.18
C LYS A 177 -8.59 13.90 23.90
N LEU A 178 -7.40 13.30 23.89
CA LEU A 178 -7.22 11.86 23.71
C LEU A 178 -8.05 11.13 24.79
N GLN A 179 -8.84 10.14 24.38
CA GLN A 179 -9.43 9.20 25.31
C GLN A 179 -8.30 8.53 26.11
N VAL A 180 -8.40 8.61 27.43
CA VAL A 180 -7.47 7.94 28.35
C VAL A 180 -7.67 6.43 28.18
N MET A 181 -6.63 5.72 27.76
CA MET A 181 -6.67 4.25 27.68
C MET A 181 -6.81 3.67 29.10
N SER A 182 -7.65 2.65 29.28
CA SER A 182 -7.76 1.96 30.56
C SER A 182 -6.47 1.24 30.93
N ASP A 183 -6.25 1.00 32.23
CA ASP A 183 -5.08 0.26 32.73
C ASP A 183 -5.01 -1.17 32.15
N GLU A 184 -6.16 -1.78 31.87
CA GLU A 184 -6.25 -3.08 31.21
C GLU A 184 -5.67 -3.05 29.80
N ILE A 185 -6.01 -2.02 29.01
CA ILE A 185 -5.47 -1.82 27.67
C ILE A 185 -3.95 -1.58 27.74
N LEU A 186 -3.49 -0.76 28.69
CA LEU A 186 -2.06 -0.50 28.88
C LEU A 186 -1.29 -1.77 29.26
N LYS A 187 -1.84 -2.60 30.15
CA LYS A 187 -1.25 -3.88 30.55
C LYS A 187 -1.20 -4.86 29.37
N ALA A 188 -2.27 -4.96 28.59
CA ALA A 188 -2.32 -5.80 27.39
C ALA A 188 -1.26 -5.38 26.35
N ILE A 189 -1.10 -4.07 26.11
CA ILE A 189 -0.07 -3.52 25.21
C ILE A 189 1.33 -3.89 25.72
N ARG A 190 1.61 -3.71 27.02
CA ARG A 190 2.92 -4.08 27.60
C ARG A 190 3.21 -5.57 27.42
N ASN A 191 2.26 -6.44 27.75
CA ASN A 191 2.43 -7.89 27.61
C ASN A 191 2.71 -8.29 26.15
N LYS A 192 1.98 -7.72 25.18
CA LYS A 192 2.23 -7.97 23.75
C LYS A 192 3.62 -7.52 23.31
N LYS A 193 4.06 -6.33 23.73
CA LYS A 193 5.41 -5.82 23.41
C LYS A 193 6.51 -6.72 23.97
N THR A 194 6.35 -7.16 25.22
CA THR A 194 7.30 -8.06 25.88
C THR A 194 7.38 -9.40 25.15
N ALA A 195 6.24 -10.02 24.83
CA ALA A 195 6.20 -11.27 24.09
C ALA A 195 6.86 -11.14 22.71
N PHE A 196 6.53 -10.08 21.96
CA PHE A 196 7.12 -9.81 20.65
C PHE A 196 8.64 -9.61 20.73
N TYR A 197 9.13 -8.90 21.76
CA TYR A 197 10.57 -8.74 21.99
C TYR A 197 11.25 -10.08 22.25
N TYR A 198 10.68 -10.93 23.12
CA TYR A 198 11.22 -12.26 23.40
C TYR A 198 11.32 -13.13 22.14
N TRP A 199 10.26 -13.15 21.32
CA TRP A 199 10.27 -13.86 20.05
C TRP A 199 11.35 -13.30 19.11
N LYS A 200 11.38 -11.98 18.88
CA LYS A 200 12.33 -11.32 17.98
C LYS A 200 13.79 -11.63 18.34
N VAL A 201 14.09 -11.68 19.64
CA VAL A 201 15.45 -11.95 20.15
C VAL A 201 15.79 -13.45 20.08
N ASN A 202 14.86 -14.33 20.44
CA ASN A 202 15.17 -15.74 20.68
C ASN A 202 14.82 -16.71 19.53
N GLY A 203 14.05 -16.25 18.54
CA GLY A 203 13.46 -17.13 17.52
C GLY A 203 12.03 -17.53 17.85
N ARG A 204 11.28 -18.02 16.86
CA ARG A 204 10.01 -18.71 17.11
C ARG A 204 10.28 -20.02 17.84
N PRO A 205 9.30 -20.59 18.56
CA PRO A 205 9.40 -21.95 19.08
C PRO A 205 9.77 -22.99 18.01
N THR A 206 9.35 -22.76 16.76
CA THR A 206 9.65 -23.61 15.59
C THR A 206 11.03 -23.38 14.98
N ASP A 207 11.71 -22.29 15.31
CA ASP A 207 13.02 -21.92 14.74
C ASP A 207 14.19 -22.42 15.59
N CYS A 208 13.98 -23.42 16.44
CA CYS A 208 14.98 -23.94 17.37
C CYS A 208 16.23 -24.53 16.69
N LEU A 209 16.23 -24.64 15.36
CA LEU A 209 17.30 -25.15 14.51
C LEU A 209 17.82 -24.12 13.47
N ASP A 210 17.37 -22.87 13.51
CA ASP A 210 17.82 -21.85 12.55
C ASP A 210 19.30 -21.45 12.81
N PRO A 211 20.23 -21.75 11.88
CA PRO A 211 21.66 -21.49 12.05
C PRO A 211 21.98 -20.01 12.32
N PHE A 212 21.22 -19.08 11.74
CA PHE A 212 21.44 -17.64 11.89
C PHE A 212 21.07 -17.13 13.29
N LEU A 213 20.11 -17.78 13.95
CA LEU A 213 19.74 -17.46 15.34
C LEU A 213 20.76 -18.02 16.35
N PHE A 214 21.43 -19.13 16.03
CA PHE A 214 22.52 -19.67 16.84
C PHE A 214 23.78 -18.80 16.82
N GLU A 215 24.21 -18.34 15.64
CA GLU A 215 25.38 -17.45 15.54
C GLU A 215 25.20 -16.15 16.33
N LYS A 216 24.00 -15.56 16.30
CA LYS A 216 23.67 -14.34 17.03
C LYS A 216 23.65 -14.53 18.56
N LYS A 217 23.17 -15.69 19.05
CA LYS A 217 23.21 -16.03 20.49
C LYS A 217 24.65 -16.25 20.98
N ASN A 218 25.49 -16.88 20.17
CA ASN A 218 26.90 -17.14 20.51
C ASN A 218 27.75 -15.87 20.47
N TYR A 219 27.49 -14.95 19.54
CA TYR A 219 28.19 -13.66 19.48
C TYR A 219 27.93 -12.78 20.72
N ASN A 220 26.68 -12.70 21.18
CA ASN A 220 26.33 -11.90 22.35
C ASN A 220 26.85 -12.50 23.67
N THR A 221 26.84 -13.83 23.82
CA THR A 221 27.41 -14.50 25.01
C THR A 221 28.94 -14.48 25.04
N GLY A 222 29.60 -14.38 23.89
CA GLY A 222 31.04 -14.17 23.79
C GLY A 222 31.49 -12.79 24.23
N ILE A 223 30.67 -11.75 24.03
CA ILE A 223 30.95 -10.37 24.46
C ILE A 223 30.77 -10.21 25.97
N GLU A 224 29.73 -10.81 26.57
CA GLU A 224 29.49 -10.75 28.02
C GLU A 224 30.54 -11.52 28.84
N LYS A 225 31.23 -12.52 28.26
CA LYS A 225 32.35 -13.22 28.91
C LYS A 225 33.70 -12.52 28.75
N ALA A 226 33.77 -11.51 27.89
CA ALA A 226 35.00 -10.75 27.61
C ALA A 226 35.04 -9.38 28.31
N MET A 227 33.99 -9.01 29.05
CA MET A 227 33.95 -7.88 29.99
C MET A 227 34.07 -8.38 31.43
#